data_AF-A0A1E2WD17-F1
#
_entry.id   AF-A0A1E2WD17-F1
#
_cell.length_a   1.000
_cell.length_b   1.000
_cell.length_c   1.000
_cell.angle_alpha   90.00
_cell.angle_beta   90.00
_cell.angle_gamma   90.00
#
_symmetry.space_group_name_H-M   'P 1'
#
loop_
_entity.id
_entity.type
_entity.pdbx_description
1 polymer ?
#
loop_
_entity_poly.entity_id
_entity_poly.type
_entity_poly.pdbx_seq_one_letter_code
_entity_poly.pdbx_strand_id
1 'polypeptide(L)' 'MNLKSLLELVAKGEEVILLEQDKAVARLVPPLQKEEQLASMKQFRDSLAIKGESLSATVINARTNNSEVH' A
#
# COMPACT_ATOMS: atom_id res chain seq x y z
N MET A 1 -8.22 -22.60 -11.75
CA MET A 1 -8.63 -21.75 -10.61
C MET A 1 -10.07 -21.33 -10.80
N ASN A 2 -10.88 -21.32 -9.74
CA ASN A 2 -12.27 -20.84 -9.77
C ASN A 2 -12.38 -19.58 -8.92
N LEU A 3 -13.11 -18.56 -9.41
CA LEU A 3 -13.33 -17.31 -8.70
C LEU A 3 -13.92 -17.52 -7.31
N LYS A 4 -14.84 -18.47 -7.13
CA LYS A 4 -15.47 -18.79 -5.85
C LYS A 4 -14.43 -19.11 -4.77
N SER A 5 -13.43 -19.92 -5.11
CA SER A 5 -12.37 -20.31 -4.17
C SER A 5 -11.48 -19.13 -3.78
N LEU A 6 -11.23 -18.20 -4.70
CA LEU A 6 -10.48 -16.97 -4.39
C LEU A 6 -11.29 -16.06 -3.45
N LEU A 7 -12.60 -15.94 -3.68
CA LEU A 7 -13.49 -15.17 -2.80
C LEU A 7 -13.59 -15.78 -1.40
N GLU A 8 -13.55 -17.11 -1.26
CA GLU A 8 -13.53 -17.79 0.04
C GLU A 8 -12.24 -17.54 0.83
N LEU A 9 -11.08 -17.45 0.16
CA LEU A 9 -9.81 -17.09 0.79
C LEU A 9 -9.85 -15.63 1.27
N VAL A 10 -10.34 -14.73 0.40
CA VAL A 10 -10.45 -13.31 0.71
C VAL A 10 -11.45 -13.06 1.84
N ALA A 11 -12.56 -13.80 1.87
CA ALA A 11 -13.53 -13.72 2.97
C ALA A 11 -12.97 -14.19 4.32
N LYS A 12 -11.92 -15.03 4.32
CA LYS A 12 -11.19 -15.44 5.53
C LYS A 12 -10.13 -14.44 5.98
N GLY A 13 -9.91 -13.35 5.21
CA GLY A 13 -8.92 -12.33 5.50
C GLY A 13 -7.61 -12.46 4.73
N GLU A 14 -7.52 -13.39 3.77
CA GLU A 14 -6.32 -13.53 2.93
C GLU A 14 -6.32 -12.52 1.77
N GLU A 15 -5.15 -12.00 1.40
CA GLU A 15 -4.99 -11.16 0.21
C GLU A 15 -4.55 -12.01 -0.99
N VAL A 16 -5.14 -11.76 -2.16
CA VAL A 16 -4.74 -12.40 -3.42
C VAL A 16 -4.22 -11.37 -4.39
N ILE A 17 -2.98 -11.52 -4.86
CA ILE A 17 -2.35 -10.65 -5.85
C ILE A 17 -2.32 -11.36 -7.19
N LEU A 18 -2.83 -10.70 -8.24
CA LEU A 18 -2.69 -11.14 -9.62
C LEU A 18 -1.44 -10.50 -10.22
N LEU A 19 -0.55 -11.36 -10.74
CA LEU A 19 0.68 -10.96 -11.41
C LEU A 19 0.57 -11.24 -12.92
N GLU A 20 1.05 -10.30 -13.73
CA GLU A 20 1.32 -10.49 -15.16
C GLU A 20 2.77 -10.07 -15.42
N GLN A 21 3.59 -10.96 -16.00
CA GLN A 21 5.03 -10.72 -16.21
C GLN A 21 5.73 -10.24 -14.93
N ASP A 22 5.45 -10.92 -13.80
CA ASP A 22 5.96 -10.60 -12.45
C ASP A 22 5.54 -9.22 -11.90
N LYS A 23 4.63 -8.52 -12.59
CA LYS A 23 4.09 -7.24 -12.16
C LYS A 23 2.67 -7.41 -11.62
N ALA A 24 2.41 -6.83 -10.45
CA ALA A 24 1.06 -6.80 -9.90
C ALA A 24 0.11 -5.98 -10.79
N VAL A 25 -0.94 -6.62 -11.28
CA VAL A 25 -1.97 -6.01 -12.13
C VAL A 25 -3.31 -5.82 -11.41
N ALA A 26 -3.60 -6.66 -10.42
CA ALA A 26 -4.79 -6.53 -9.59
C ALA A 26 -4.59 -7.16 -8.21
N ARG A 27 -5.43 -6.79 -7.25
CA ARG A 27 -5.46 -7.39 -5.92
C ARG A 27 -6.89 -7.54 -5.43
N LEU A 28 -7.20 -8.69 -4.84
CA LEU A 28 -8.42 -8.91 -4.07
C LEU A 28 -8.05 -8.84 -2.59
N VAL A 29 -8.74 -7.97 -1.85
CA VAL A 29 -8.54 -7.74 -0.41
C VAL A 29 -9.86 -7.96 0.32
N PRO A 30 -9.83 -8.40 1.59
CA PRO A 30 -11.04 -8.47 2.41
C PRO A 30 -11.70 -7.08 2.50
N PRO A 31 -13.04 -7.05 2.59
CA PRO A 31 -13.74 -5.78 2.80
C PRO A 31 -13.35 -5.19 4.16
N LEU A 32 -12.95 -3.91 4.15
CA LEU A 32 -12.64 -3.17 5.37
C LEU A 32 -13.85 -3.17 6.29
N GLN A 33 -13.64 -3.58 7.55
CA GLN A 33 -14.69 -3.49 8.57
C GLN A 33 -15.01 -2.02 8.85
N LYS A 34 -16.25 -1.70 9.24
CA LYS A 34 -16.67 -0.30 9.46
C LYS A 34 -15.80 0.41 10.49
N GLU A 35 -15.21 -0.33 11.42
CA GLU A 35 -14.28 0.17 12.43
C GLU A 35 -12.90 0.55 11.86
N GLU A 36 -12.51 0.02 10.69
CA GLU A 36 -11.26 0.31 9.99
C GLU A 36 -11.39 1.41 8.93
N GLN A 37 -12.61 1.93 8.71
CA GLN A 37 -12.86 3.05 7.82
C GLN A 37 -12.32 4.34 8.46
N LEU A 38 -11.02 4.55 8.29
CA LEU A 38 -10.24 5.71 8.71
C LEU A 38 -10.44 6.04 10.19
N ALA A 39 -9.46 5.69 11.04
CA ALA A 39 -9.22 6.45 12.27
C ALA A 39 -9.38 7.92 11.91
N SER A 40 -10.35 8.60 12.54
CA SER A 40 -10.93 9.86 12.05
C SER A 40 -9.86 10.71 11.38
N MET A 41 -10.12 11.32 10.22
CA MET A 41 -9.06 12.06 9.50
C MET A 41 -8.29 13.06 10.38
N LYS A 42 -8.89 13.49 11.50
CA LYS A 42 -8.22 14.18 12.61
C LYS A 42 -7.11 13.35 13.27
N GLN A 43 -7.37 12.14 13.79
CA GLN A 43 -6.34 11.26 14.36
C GLN A 43 -5.25 10.90 13.35
N PHE A 44 -5.61 10.63 12.10
CA PHE A 44 -4.63 10.40 11.03
C PHE A 44 -3.74 11.63 10.80
N ARG A 45 -4.32 12.83 10.67
CA ARG A 45 -3.55 14.10 10.55
C ARG A 45 -2.72 14.42 11.79
N ASP A 46 -3.25 14.18 12.99
CA ASP A 46 -2.56 14.42 14.26
C ASP A 46 -1.37 13.43 14.42
N SER A 47 -1.47 12.22 13.85
CA SER A 47 -0.37 11.24 13.80
C SER A 47 0.71 11.57 12.76
N LEU A 48 0.37 12.37 11.74
CA LEU A 48 1.30 12.85 10.72
C LEU A 48 2.14 14.05 11.20
N ALA A 49 2.42 14.17 12.51
CA ALA A 49 3.39 15.13 13.03
C ALA A 49 4.76 14.88 12.36
N ILE A 50 5.04 15.64 11.31
CA ILE A 50 6.22 15.47 10.45
C ILE A 50 7.46 15.73 11.30
N LYS A 51 8.12 14.65 11.75
CA LYS A 51 9.47 14.68 12.31
C LYS A 51 10.42 14.12 11.25
N GLY A 52 10.91 15.00 10.38
CA GLY A 52 11.86 14.66 9.32
C GLY A 52 11.61 15.44 8.03
N GLU A 53 12.58 15.40 7.11
CA GLU A 53 12.39 15.93 5.76
C GLU A 53 11.31 15.13 5.00
N SER A 54 10.56 15.82 4.14
CA SER A 54 9.48 15.19 3.37
C SER A 54 9.98 14.00 2.55
N LEU A 55 9.17 12.93 2.45
CA LEU A 55 9.49 11.76 1.62
C LEU A 55 9.81 12.16 0.16
N SER A 56 9.15 13.21 -0.35
CA SER A 56 9.47 13.80 -1.65
C SER A 56 10.90 14.32 -1.73
N ALA A 57 11.38 15.02 -0.71
CA ALA A 57 12.75 15.51 -0.66
C ALA A 57 13.76 14.35 -0.59
N THR A 58 13.49 13.33 0.23
CA THR A 58 14.33 12.13 0.34
C THR A 58 14.42 11.36 -0.98
N VAL A 59 13.30 11.19 -1.69
CA VAL A 59 13.27 10.48 -2.99
C VAL A 59 13.98 11.28 -4.08
N ILE A 60 13.87 12.62 -4.08
CA ILE A 60 14.63 13.48 -5.01
C ILE A 60 16.12 13.38 -4.71
N ASN A 61 16.54 13.54 -3.46
CA ASN A 61 17.94 13.45 -3.06
C ASN A 61 18.55 12.07 -3.39
N ALA A 62 17.80 10.99 -3.18
CA ALA A 62 18.25 9.64 -3.55
C ALA A 62 18.46 9.48 -5.06
N ARG A 63 17.66 10.16 -5.90
CA ARG A 63 17.81 10.13 -7.37
C ARG A 63 19.00 10.98 -7.84
N THR A 64 19.19 12.15 -7.24
CA THR A 64 20.31 13.05 -7.56
C THR A 64 21.65 12.43 -7.16
N ASN A 65 21.74 11.83 -5.96
CA ASN A 65 22.99 11.23 -5.48
C ASN A 65 23.40 9.96 -6.24
N ASN A 66 22.46 9.26 -6.89
CA ASN A 66 22.76 8.06 -7.67
C ASN A 66 23.21 8.37 -9.12
N SER A 67 23.36 9.66 -9.47
CA SER A 67 23.79 10.12 -10.80
C SER A 67 25.30 10.51 -10.85
N GLU A 68 26.03 10.42 -9.74
CA GLU A 68 27.47 10.74 -9.67
C GLU A 68 28.39 9.51 -9.63
N VAL A 69 27.87 8.29 -9.83
CA VAL A 69 28.70 7.09 -9.98
C VAL A 69 28.55 6.54 -11.40
N HIS A 70 29.35 7.12 -12.30
CA HIS A 70 29.83 6.49 -13.53
C HIS A 70 31.32 6.78 -13.66
#